data_AF-A0A2Z6AYT9-F1
#
_entry.id   AF-A0A2Z6AYT9-F1
#
_cell.length_a   1.000
_cell.length_b   1.000
_cell.length_c   1.000
_cell.angle_alpha   90.00
_cell.angle_beta   90.00
_cell.angle_gamma   90.00
#
_symmetry.space_group_name_H-M   'P 1'
#
loop_
_entity.id
_entity.type
_entity.pdbx_description
1 polymer ?
#
loop_
_entity_poly.entity_id
_entity_poly.type
_entity_poly.pdbx_seq_one_letter_code
_entity_poly.pdbx_strand_id
1 'polypeptide(L)'
;MPFYLRNDTDNWFKNIKDQKPYFETKFDIYYLCLMLGIASGKKSKVHGKSETTEFQKNFVKTYIPVQKLIIGLMISSELKRYGISPTEKTLVQEHLASIIDPDVSTKLTDKGLNTLNEYASGGYEILAENFTSKPYDVEEFLTSYCGLLDKISDQ
;
A
#
# COMPACT_ATOMS: atom_id res chain seq x y z
N MET A 1 -0.57 -11.31 11.44
CA MET A 1 0.46 -10.58 10.67
C MET A 1 0.39 -9.09 11.03
N PRO A 2 1.51 -8.35 11.04
CA PRO A 2 1.52 -6.89 11.17
C PRO A 2 1.75 -6.16 9.82
N PHE A 3 1.82 -4.84 9.84
CA PHE A 3 2.26 -4.02 8.72
C PHE A 3 3.78 -4.00 8.62
N TYR A 4 4.28 -4.23 7.40
CA TYR A 4 5.71 -4.24 7.09
C TYR A 4 6.03 -3.17 6.06
N LEU A 5 7.17 -2.52 6.22
CA LEU A 5 7.75 -1.62 5.23
C LEU A 5 9.12 -2.15 4.84
N ARG A 6 9.50 -2.05 3.57
CA ARG A 6 10.84 -2.42 3.13
C ARG A 6 11.87 -1.45 3.71
N ASN A 7 13.04 -1.96 4.05
CA ASN A 7 14.11 -1.17 4.65
C ASN A 7 14.67 -0.11 3.67
N ASP A 8 14.66 -0.42 2.38
CA ASP A 8 15.07 0.52 1.33
C ASP A 8 14.07 1.66 1.11
N THR A 9 12.77 1.42 1.34
CA THR A 9 11.73 2.47 1.34
C THR A 9 12.05 3.56 2.38
N ASP A 10 12.32 3.19 3.64
CA ASP A 10 12.63 4.18 4.69
C ASP A 10 13.86 5.04 4.33
N ASN A 11 14.88 4.41 3.71
CA ASN A 11 16.09 5.10 3.24
C ASN A 11 15.84 5.98 1.99
N TRP A 12 14.82 5.68 1.18
CA TRP A 12 14.45 6.48 0.02
C TRP A 12 13.76 7.78 0.44
N PHE A 13 12.84 7.70 1.41
CA PHE A 13 12.11 8.86 1.95
C PHE A 13 12.90 9.70 2.97
N LYS A 14 14.13 9.30 3.32
CA LYS A 14 14.89 9.86 4.46
C LYS A 14 15.08 11.38 4.44
N ASN A 15 15.15 12.01 3.26
CA ASN A 15 15.42 13.44 3.15
C ASN A 15 14.16 14.29 3.32
N ILE A 16 12.97 13.71 3.07
CA ILE A 16 11.69 14.43 3.07
C ILE A 16 10.78 14.07 4.25
N LYS A 17 11.05 12.96 4.95
CA LYS A 17 10.16 12.49 6.02
C LYS A 17 10.00 13.45 7.19
N ASP A 18 11.01 14.30 7.40
CA ASP A 18 11.05 15.29 8.48
C ASP A 18 10.81 16.73 7.95
N GLN A 19 10.35 16.89 6.70
CA GLN A 19 10.01 18.19 6.10
C GLN A 19 8.52 18.51 6.22
N LYS A 20 8.13 19.79 6.09
CA LYS A 20 6.72 20.20 6.08
C LYS A 20 6.16 20.23 4.65
N PRO A 21 4.91 19.75 4.42
CA PRO A 21 4.02 19.09 5.38
C PRO A 21 4.57 17.71 5.81
N TYR A 22 4.53 17.44 7.12
CA TYR A 22 5.14 16.24 7.71
C TYR A 22 4.37 14.98 7.35
N PHE A 23 5.11 13.89 7.12
CA PHE A 23 4.58 12.55 7.34
C PHE A 23 4.53 12.33 8.86
N GLU A 24 3.33 12.44 9.44
CA GLU A 24 3.10 12.23 10.88
C GLU A 24 3.49 10.82 11.33
N THR A 25 3.34 9.83 10.44
CA THR A 25 3.64 8.44 10.77
C THR A 25 4.30 7.70 9.61
N LYS A 26 5.02 6.60 9.93
CA LYS A 26 5.48 5.65 8.90
C LYS A 26 4.33 5.06 8.08
N PHE A 27 3.10 5.09 8.61
CA PHE A 27 1.92 4.67 7.87
C PHE A 27 1.63 5.58 6.67
N ASP A 28 2.04 6.84 6.69
CA ASP A 28 1.81 7.78 5.58
C ASP A 28 2.68 7.41 4.38
N ILE A 29 3.95 7.11 4.63
CA ILE A 29 4.88 6.57 3.63
C ILE A 29 4.36 5.24 3.09
N TYR A 30 3.96 4.34 3.99
CA TYR A 30 3.36 3.06 3.60
C TYR A 30 2.11 3.26 2.73
N TYR A 31 1.25 4.21 3.08
CA TYR A 31 0.02 4.52 2.35
C TYR A 31 0.30 5.04 0.94
N LEU A 32 1.27 5.95 0.78
CA LEU A 32 1.67 6.44 -0.55
C LEU A 32 2.17 5.31 -1.45
N CYS A 33 3.02 4.43 -0.90
CA CYS A 33 3.46 3.24 -1.61
C CYS A 33 2.29 2.29 -1.91
N LEU A 34 1.39 2.06 -0.95
CA LEU A 34 0.23 1.20 -1.11
C LEU A 34 -0.71 1.67 -2.23
N MET A 35 -1.03 2.96 -2.29
CA MET A 35 -1.94 3.50 -3.31
C MET A 35 -1.37 3.32 -4.72
N LEU A 36 -0.08 3.57 -4.93
CA LEU A 36 0.56 3.31 -6.23
C LEU A 36 0.58 1.82 -6.60
N GLY A 37 0.86 0.95 -5.63
CA GLY A 37 0.82 -0.49 -5.84
C GLY A 37 -0.57 -0.98 -6.24
N ILE A 38 -1.61 -0.53 -5.53
CA ILE A 38 -3.00 -0.87 -5.84
C ILE A 38 -3.41 -0.32 -7.21
N ALA A 39 -3.12 0.96 -7.50
CA ALA A 39 -3.51 1.59 -8.76
C ALA A 39 -2.87 0.89 -9.97
N SER A 40 -1.60 0.50 -9.84
CA SER A 40 -0.87 -0.22 -10.90
C SER A 40 -1.13 -1.72 -10.95
N GLY A 41 -1.77 -2.29 -9.93
CA GLY A 41 -1.83 -3.74 -9.74
C GLY A 41 -0.47 -4.39 -9.41
N LYS A 42 0.61 -3.63 -9.19
CA LYS A 42 1.95 -4.17 -8.92
C LYS A 42 2.07 -4.67 -7.48
N LYS A 43 2.46 -5.93 -7.36
CA LYS A 43 2.80 -6.58 -6.08
C LYS A 43 4.23 -7.06 -6.14
N SER A 44 4.96 -6.87 -5.04
CA SER A 44 6.31 -7.40 -4.90
C SER A 44 6.45 -8.14 -3.57
N LYS A 45 6.88 -9.39 -3.66
CA LYS A 45 7.18 -10.21 -2.49
C LYS A 45 8.57 -9.85 -1.99
N VAL A 46 8.63 -9.25 -0.82
CA VAL A 46 9.90 -9.04 -0.13
C VAL A 46 9.97 -10.03 1.01
N HIS A 47 11.04 -10.82 1.02
CA HIS A 47 11.11 -12.06 1.80
C HIS A 47 12.03 -11.87 2.99
N GLY A 48 11.43 -11.65 4.17
CA GLY A 48 12.07 -11.88 5.45
C GLY A 48 12.36 -10.63 6.28
N LYS A 49 12.69 -10.90 7.55
CA LYS A 49 12.94 -9.89 8.58
C LYS A 49 14.18 -9.03 8.31
N SER A 50 15.08 -9.46 7.42
CA SER A 50 16.28 -8.70 7.04
C SER A 50 15.98 -7.58 6.03
N GLU A 51 14.91 -7.71 5.25
CA GLU A 51 14.57 -6.77 4.17
C GLU A 51 13.39 -5.86 4.52
N THR A 52 12.65 -6.21 5.57
CA THR A 52 11.46 -5.50 6.02
C THR A 52 11.51 -5.20 7.51
N THR A 53 10.87 -4.10 7.91
CA THR A 53 10.69 -3.71 9.31
C THR A 53 9.20 -3.75 9.65
N GLU A 54 8.85 -4.46 10.73
CA GLU A 54 7.54 -4.31 11.37
C GLU A 54 7.48 -2.91 11.96
N PHE A 55 6.54 -2.09 11.49
CA PHE A 55 6.41 -0.72 12.01
C PHE A 55 5.10 -0.49 12.77
N GLN A 56 4.09 -1.34 12.56
CA GLN A 56 2.78 -1.15 13.15
C GLN A 56 1.96 -2.45 13.15
N LYS A 57 1.21 -2.72 14.22
CA LYS A 57 0.34 -3.91 14.33
C LYS A 57 -1.06 -3.71 13.75
N ASN A 58 -1.58 -2.49 13.84
CA ASN A 58 -2.96 -2.12 13.47
C ASN A 58 -2.98 -0.79 12.71
N PHE A 59 -4.01 -0.53 11.90
CA PHE A 59 -4.21 0.81 11.33
C PHE A 59 -4.03 1.91 12.40
N VAL A 60 -3.24 2.93 12.08
CA VAL A 60 -3.05 4.08 12.98
C VAL A 60 -4.34 4.91 13.05
N LYS A 61 -4.54 5.66 14.14
CA LYS A 61 -5.81 6.33 14.46
C LYS A 61 -6.34 7.21 13.32
N THR A 62 -5.46 7.93 12.62
CA THR A 62 -5.79 8.80 11.49
C THR A 62 -6.33 8.05 10.27
N TYR A 63 -5.99 6.77 10.12
CA TYR A 63 -6.42 5.93 8.99
C TYR A 63 -7.62 5.03 9.29
N ILE A 64 -8.04 4.91 10.56
CA ILE A 64 -9.25 4.13 10.93
C ILE A 64 -10.49 4.59 10.13
N PRO A 65 -10.78 5.90 9.97
CA PRO A 65 -11.96 6.35 9.22
C PRO A 65 -11.98 5.90 7.76
N VAL A 66 -10.81 5.72 7.13
CA VAL A 66 -10.65 5.33 5.73
C VAL A 66 -10.24 3.86 5.54
N GLN A 67 -10.11 3.10 6.62
CA GLN A 67 -9.67 1.70 6.60
C GLN A 67 -10.49 0.83 5.63
N LYS A 68 -11.82 0.94 5.67
CA LYS A 68 -12.71 0.17 4.78
C LYS A 68 -12.52 0.53 3.32
N LEU A 69 -12.23 1.80 3.02
CA LEU A 69 -11.95 2.26 1.66
C LEU A 69 -10.65 1.64 1.14
N ILE A 70 -9.58 1.68 1.94
CA ILE A 70 -8.29 1.05 1.59
C ILE A 70 -8.48 -0.44 1.30
N ILE A 71 -9.21 -1.15 2.16
CA ILE A 71 -9.50 -2.57 1.99
C ILE A 71 -10.33 -2.81 0.72
N GLY A 72 -11.35 -1.99 0.46
CA GLY A 72 -12.17 -2.08 -0.74
C GLY A 72 -11.38 -1.88 -2.03
N LEU A 73 -10.46 -0.92 -2.05
CA LEU A 73 -9.56 -0.67 -3.19
C LEU A 73 -8.64 -1.87 -3.45
N MET A 74 -8.05 -2.44 -2.40
CA MET A 74 -7.23 -3.64 -2.51
C MET A 74 -8.04 -4.82 -3.07
N ILE A 75 -9.25 -5.05 -2.55
CA ILE A 75 -10.13 -6.14 -3.03
C ILE A 75 -10.47 -5.92 -4.51
N SER A 76 -10.82 -4.70 -4.91
CA SER A 76 -11.11 -4.39 -6.31
C SER A 76 -9.92 -4.72 -7.21
N SER A 77 -8.70 -4.36 -6.80
CA SER A 77 -7.47 -4.71 -7.51
C SER A 77 -7.25 -6.23 -7.59
N GLU A 78 -7.44 -6.96 -6.50
CA GLU A 78 -7.28 -8.42 -6.52
C GLU A 78 -8.34 -9.10 -7.41
N LEU A 79 -9.61 -8.70 -7.33
CA LEU A 79 -10.66 -9.26 -8.20
C LEU A 79 -10.33 -9.06 -9.69
N LYS A 80 -9.90 -7.84 -10.07
CA LYS A 80 -9.42 -7.57 -11.44
C LYS A 80 -8.26 -8.48 -11.82
N ARG A 81 -7.27 -8.63 -10.93
CA ARG A 81 -6.09 -9.47 -11.14
C ARG A 81 -6.41 -10.96 -11.29
N TYR A 82 -7.43 -11.45 -10.59
CA TYR A 82 -7.92 -12.83 -10.72
C TYR A 82 -8.93 -13.01 -11.86
N GLY A 83 -9.28 -11.94 -12.59
CA GLY A 83 -10.28 -11.98 -13.65
C GLY A 83 -11.69 -12.28 -13.14
N ILE A 84 -11.97 -12.02 -11.85
CA ILE A 84 -13.27 -12.28 -11.23
C ILE A 84 -14.18 -11.07 -11.46
N SER A 85 -15.28 -11.28 -12.17
CA SER A 85 -16.31 -10.27 -12.34
C SER A 85 -17.06 -10.02 -11.02
N PRO A 86 -17.44 -8.76 -10.71
CA PRO A 86 -18.30 -8.45 -9.56
C PRO A 86 -19.64 -9.20 -9.56
N THR A 87 -20.09 -9.70 -10.73
CA THR A 87 -21.33 -10.48 -10.85
C THR A 87 -21.18 -11.94 -10.41
N GLU A 88 -19.94 -12.44 -10.31
CA GLU A 88 -19.63 -13.83 -9.91
C GLU A 88 -19.68 -13.98 -8.38
N LYS A 89 -20.89 -13.86 -7.82
CA LYS A 89 -21.13 -13.77 -6.36
C LYS A 89 -20.36 -14.80 -5.54
N THR A 90 -20.36 -16.06 -5.96
CA THR A 90 -19.68 -17.15 -5.22
C THR A 90 -18.17 -16.92 -5.17
N LEU A 91 -17.53 -16.66 -6.32
CA LEU A 91 -16.09 -16.41 -6.39
C LEU A 91 -15.70 -15.14 -5.64
N VAL A 92 -16.53 -14.09 -5.73
CA VAL A 92 -16.34 -12.86 -4.96
C VAL A 92 -16.40 -13.16 -3.46
N GLN A 93 -17.39 -13.91 -2.99
CA GLN A 93 -17.53 -14.28 -1.57
C GLN A 93 -16.36 -15.11 -1.07
N GLU A 94 -15.92 -16.11 -1.83
CA GLU A 94 -14.75 -16.93 -1.49
C GLU A 94 -13.48 -16.08 -1.40
N HIS A 95 -13.30 -15.15 -2.35
CA HIS A 95 -12.17 -14.25 -2.35
C HIS A 95 -12.18 -13.30 -1.15
N LEU A 96 -13.34 -12.68 -0.86
CA LEU A 96 -13.54 -11.82 0.30
C LEU A 96 -13.25 -12.56 1.62
N ALA A 97 -13.77 -13.77 1.77
CA ALA A 97 -13.54 -14.60 2.96
C ALA A 97 -12.06 -14.96 3.15
N SER A 98 -11.28 -15.02 2.06
CA SER A 98 -9.84 -15.23 2.16
C SER A 98 -9.05 -14.00 2.62
N ILE A 99 -9.62 -12.80 2.51
CA ILE A 99 -8.94 -11.52 2.76
C ILE A 99 -9.44 -10.83 4.04
N ILE A 100 -10.74 -10.89 4.33
CA ILE A 100 -11.39 -10.16 5.42
C ILE A 100 -11.57 -11.08 6.62
N ASP A 101 -11.23 -10.56 7.78
CA ASP A 101 -11.58 -11.13 9.08
C ASP A 101 -12.26 -10.03 9.91
N PRO A 102 -13.59 -10.09 10.14
CA PRO A 102 -14.31 -9.02 10.82
C PRO A 102 -13.99 -8.96 12.33
N ASP A 103 -13.45 -10.01 12.91
CA ASP A 103 -13.28 -10.17 14.37
C ASP A 103 -11.96 -9.55 14.87
N VAL A 104 -10.99 -9.36 13.97
CA VAL A 104 -9.72 -8.68 14.28
C VAL A 104 -9.80 -7.16 14.06
N SER A 105 -8.89 -6.42 14.69
CA SER A 105 -8.80 -4.96 14.62
C SER A 105 -8.42 -4.44 13.22
N THR A 106 -7.59 -5.17 12.49
CA THR A 106 -7.19 -4.83 11.11
C THR A 106 -8.29 -5.05 10.09
N LYS A 107 -9.35 -5.78 10.44
CA LYS A 107 -10.40 -6.25 9.54
C LYS A 107 -9.91 -7.16 8.40
N LEU A 108 -8.73 -7.75 8.57
CA LEU A 108 -8.02 -8.50 7.53
C LEU A 108 -7.43 -9.79 8.11
N THR A 109 -7.53 -10.87 7.34
CA THR A 109 -6.78 -12.10 7.58
C THR A 109 -5.28 -11.86 7.42
N ASP A 110 -4.45 -12.83 7.79
CA ASP A 110 -3.02 -12.80 7.51
C ASP A 110 -2.71 -12.67 6.01
N LYS A 111 -3.52 -13.31 5.16
CA LYS A 111 -3.43 -13.19 3.70
C LYS A 111 -3.79 -11.78 3.23
N GLY A 112 -4.83 -11.17 3.80
CA GLY A 112 -5.23 -9.80 3.50
C GLY A 112 -4.14 -8.80 3.86
N LEU A 113 -3.54 -8.92 5.05
CA LEU A 113 -2.41 -8.07 5.46
C LEU A 113 -1.16 -8.30 4.61
N ASN A 114 -0.85 -9.56 4.27
CA ASN A 114 0.25 -9.85 3.35
C ASN A 114 0.04 -9.17 2.00
N THR A 115 -1.20 -9.19 1.50
CA THR A 115 -1.57 -8.59 0.22
C THR A 115 -1.36 -7.07 0.24
N LEU A 116 -1.76 -6.38 1.32
CA LEU A 116 -1.46 -4.95 1.47
C LEU A 116 0.06 -4.69 1.47
N ASN A 117 0.83 -5.47 2.23
CA ASN A 117 2.29 -5.31 2.30
C ASN A 117 2.96 -5.55 0.93
N GLU A 118 2.49 -6.53 0.17
CA GLU A 118 2.97 -6.80 -1.19
C GLU A 118 2.65 -5.66 -2.17
N TYR A 119 1.47 -5.04 -2.06
CA TYR A 119 1.12 -3.85 -2.85
C TYR A 119 1.96 -2.65 -2.46
N ALA A 120 2.14 -2.37 -1.16
CA ALA A 120 3.02 -1.29 -0.72
C ALA A 120 4.47 -1.50 -1.21
N SER A 121 4.97 -2.73 -1.15
CA SER A 121 6.27 -3.10 -1.70
C SER A 121 6.36 -2.83 -3.22
N GLY A 122 5.35 -3.25 -3.99
CA GLY A 122 5.31 -3.02 -5.44
C GLY A 122 5.19 -1.54 -5.81
N GLY A 123 4.42 -0.76 -5.06
CA GLY A 123 4.32 0.68 -5.29
C GLY A 123 5.60 1.45 -4.95
N TYR A 124 6.39 0.99 -3.97
CA TYR A 124 7.74 1.52 -3.77
C TYR A 124 8.64 1.26 -4.99
N GLU A 125 8.58 0.06 -5.60
CA GLU A 125 9.36 -0.21 -6.82
C GLU A 125 8.96 0.74 -7.96
N ILE A 126 7.66 1.01 -8.13
CA ILE A 126 7.19 2.01 -9.10
C ILE A 126 7.76 3.40 -8.80
N LEU A 127 7.75 3.82 -7.54
CA LEU A 127 8.37 5.10 -7.16
C LEU A 127 9.85 5.13 -7.52
N ALA A 128 10.61 4.13 -7.11
CA ALA A 128 12.05 4.07 -7.34
C ALA A 128 12.40 3.99 -8.84
N GLU A 129 11.55 3.36 -9.65
CA GLU A 129 11.71 3.26 -11.11
C GLU A 129 11.37 4.57 -11.85
N ASN A 130 10.41 5.34 -11.35
CA ASN A 130 9.92 6.55 -12.03
C ASN A 130 10.60 7.84 -11.58
N PHE A 131 11.26 7.84 -10.42
CA PHE A 131 12.01 8.98 -9.91
C PHE A 131 13.52 8.76 -10.13
N THR A 132 14.19 9.70 -10.80
CA THR A 132 15.62 9.59 -11.13
C THR A 132 16.52 9.57 -9.89
N SER A 133 16.08 10.17 -8.78
CA SER A 133 16.79 10.20 -7.51
C SER A 133 15.83 10.10 -6.33
N LYS A 134 16.40 9.96 -5.13
CA LYS A 134 15.64 10.15 -3.90
C LYS A 134 15.05 11.57 -3.87
N PRO A 135 13.86 11.76 -3.30
CA PRO A 135 13.29 13.10 -3.15
C PRO A 135 14.10 13.90 -2.13
N TYR A 136 14.14 15.22 -2.33
CA TYR A 136 14.81 16.17 -1.43
C TYR A 136 13.90 17.31 -0.98
N ASP A 137 12.77 17.51 -1.66
CA ASP A 137 11.74 18.46 -1.31
C ASP A 137 10.39 17.73 -1.28
N VAL A 138 9.63 17.90 -0.20
CA VAL A 138 8.36 17.18 -0.01
C VAL A 138 7.24 17.71 -0.92
N GLU A 139 7.21 19.01 -1.24
CA GLU A 139 6.18 19.59 -2.09
C GLU A 139 6.37 19.16 -3.56
N GLU A 140 7.62 19.19 -4.04
CA GLU A 140 8.00 18.67 -5.36
C GLU A 140 7.70 17.18 -5.47
N PHE A 141 8.04 16.41 -4.42
CA PHE A 141 7.71 14.99 -4.35
C PHE A 141 6.21 14.74 -4.45
N LEU A 142 5.39 15.43 -3.64
CA LEU A 142 3.94 15.23 -3.64
C LEU A 142 3.31 15.61 -4.99
N THR A 143 3.79 16.68 -5.61
CA THR A 143 3.33 17.10 -6.95
C THR A 143 3.64 16.02 -7.99
N SER A 144 4.87 15.50 -7.98
CA SER A 144 5.30 14.44 -8.90
C SER A 144 4.59 13.11 -8.63
N TYR A 145 4.35 12.79 -7.35
CA TYR A 145 3.61 11.62 -6.91
C TYR A 145 2.17 11.63 -7.44
N CYS A 146 1.46 12.75 -7.30
CA CYS A 146 0.09 12.88 -7.81
C CYS A 146 0.05 12.70 -9.33
N GLY A 147 0.95 13.36 -10.08
CA GLY A 147 1.01 13.21 -11.53
C GLY A 147 1.31 11.76 -11.97
N LEU A 148 2.14 11.04 -11.23
CA LEU A 148 2.41 9.62 -11.47
C LEU A 148 1.18 8.75 -11.19
N LEU A 149 0.49 9.00 -10.07
CA LEU A 149 -0.70 8.24 -9.69
C LEU A 149 -1.84 8.42 -10.70
N ASP A 150 -2.06 9.65 -11.19
CA ASP A 150 -3.06 9.94 -12.20
C ASP A 150 -2.76 9.19 -13.51
N LYS A 151 -1.51 9.25 -13.98
CA LYS A 151 -1.07 8.54 -15.18
C LYS A 151 -1.26 7.02 -15.11
N ILE A 152 -1.12 6.43 -13.92
CA ILE A 152 -1.30 4.99 -13.70
C ILE A 152 -2.79 4.64 -13.60
N SER A 153 -3.59 5.50 -12.98
CA SER A 153 -5.02 5.25 -12.76
C SER A 153 -5.87 5.35 -14.03
N ASP A 154 -5.38 6.07 -15.04
CA ASP A 154 -5.99 6.20 -16.36
C ASP A 154 -5.69 5.02 -17.32
N GLN A 155 -4.93 4.01 -16.87
CA GLN A 155 -4.58 2.80 -17.65
C GLN A 155 -5.49 1.61 -17.30
#